data_AF-V5HCJ1-F1
#
_entry.id   AF-V5HCJ1-F1
#
_cell.length_a   1.000
_cell.length_b   1.000
_cell.length_c   1.000
_cell.angle_alpha   90.00
_cell.angle_beta   90.00
_cell.angle_gamma   90.00
#
_symmetry.space_group_name_H-M   'P 1'
#
loop_
_entity.id
_entity.type
_entity.pdbx_description
1 polymer ?
#
loop_
_entity_poly.entity_id
_entity_poly.type
_entity_poly.pdbx_seq_one_letter_code
_entity_poly.pdbx_strand_id
1 'polypeptide(L)'
;SLTGNHCVNPLHKTPENAEDESEEDSLVMPHCSQVKLISTCNCGRQQSTRDDPFILKAANYNFYLMLSAECCGVLERINFPVFEPSSAELEPCASACAPPEHFELEPRSRSRAKSLTRSQTRSDSGTRSPLSDSESDFSSESPESSDASDSRSSDVGDSEKSISLSEARTQHTEDPDDDDAAKASLVPSNTEYLPGMLHSLSPAGLLPCYSAWSLVCLGPSSLYSHNIGIQDQPGFLAGTNFLLPWDVAVKFDKERWPSLWEGKRAQTWKGKKNGKGDGLQFTVKVFIGVEYECPRGHRFMCAAPDRMLRSTSTGLVKDNANKIANSHMPLYFPCPCRSVKPQVAQLMRIHVVTPKAPVHVTLQPKVQPAPHPAPTFFPGNKEPVRLSQSAYWVLRLPFVYESDAGPFLPPKDAVPVESARLLNGVYGIVEQAPIR
;
A
#
# COMPACT_ATOMS: atom_id res chain seq x y z
N SER A 1 -7.34 18.19 -3.99
CA SER A 1 -7.13 16.75 -4.19
C SER A 1 -6.42 16.19 -2.97
N LEU A 2 -6.44 14.87 -2.81
CA LEU A 2 -5.79 14.14 -1.72
C LEU A 2 -4.26 14.05 -1.88
N THR A 3 -3.70 14.68 -2.92
CA THR A 3 -2.25 14.86 -3.09
C THR A 3 -1.80 16.32 -2.97
N GLY A 4 -2.73 17.23 -2.64
CA GLY A 4 -2.44 18.64 -2.36
C GLY A 4 -2.53 19.60 -3.55
N ASN A 5 -3.15 19.20 -4.67
CA ASN A 5 -3.43 20.09 -5.81
C ASN A 5 -4.88 20.61 -5.76
N HIS A 6 -5.09 21.84 -6.20
CA HIS A 6 -6.42 22.47 -6.22
C HIS A 6 -7.24 22.00 -7.42
N CYS A 7 -8.57 22.13 -7.32
CA CYS A 7 -9.43 21.92 -8.48
C CYS A 7 -9.27 23.10 -9.46
N VAL A 8 -9.24 22.81 -10.76
CA VAL A 8 -9.13 23.82 -11.82
C VAL A 8 -10.49 24.23 -12.41
N ASN A 9 -11.55 23.51 -12.08
CA ASN A 9 -12.89 23.84 -12.55
C ASN A 9 -13.38 25.12 -11.83
N PRO A 10 -14.26 25.92 -12.45
CA PRO A 10 -15.00 26.99 -11.76
C PRO A 10 -15.74 26.48 -10.53
N LEU A 11 -16.30 27.36 -9.69
CA LEU A 11 -17.15 26.94 -8.57
C LEU A 11 -18.26 26.02 -9.10
N HIS A 12 -18.36 24.83 -8.50
CA HIS A 12 -19.23 23.74 -8.95
C HIS A 12 -19.61 22.88 -7.76
N LYS A 13 -20.72 22.16 -7.89
CA LYS A 13 -21.11 21.09 -6.97
C LYS A 13 -20.53 19.77 -7.44
N THR A 14 -20.09 18.94 -6.51
CA THR A 14 -19.74 17.55 -6.81
C THR A 14 -21.03 16.74 -6.97
N PRO A 15 -21.00 15.60 -7.68
CA PRO A 15 -22.16 14.69 -7.74
C PRO A 15 -22.66 14.25 -6.37
N GLU A 16 -21.79 14.19 -5.36
CA GLU A 16 -22.11 13.83 -3.97
C GLU A 16 -22.86 14.95 -3.24
N ASN A 17 -22.68 16.21 -3.63
CA ASN A 17 -23.28 17.39 -3.01
C ASN A 17 -24.32 18.08 -3.93
N ALA A 18 -24.77 17.37 -4.98
CA ALA A 18 -25.67 17.93 -5.97
C ALA A 18 -27.06 18.25 -5.38
N GLU A 19 -27.45 17.54 -4.32
CA GLU A 19 -28.74 17.66 -3.63
C GLU A 19 -28.78 18.82 -2.62
N ASP A 20 -27.65 19.47 -2.32
CA ASP A 20 -27.62 20.62 -1.44
C ASP A 20 -28.23 21.84 -2.15
N GLU A 21 -29.35 22.36 -1.62
CA GLU A 21 -30.17 23.45 -2.21
C GLU A 21 -29.48 24.83 -2.29
N SER A 22 -28.16 24.92 -2.07
CA SER A 22 -27.51 26.20 -1.77
C SER A 22 -27.35 27.17 -2.94
N GLU A 23 -27.36 26.72 -4.21
CA GLU A 23 -27.38 27.60 -5.40
C GLU A 23 -27.96 26.85 -6.60
N GLU A 24 -29.07 27.33 -7.19
CA GLU A 24 -29.80 26.68 -8.30
C GLU A 24 -29.03 26.71 -9.65
N ASP A 25 -27.94 27.49 -9.78
CA ASP A 25 -27.22 27.69 -11.05
C ASP A 25 -25.77 27.15 -11.05
N SER A 26 -25.40 26.38 -10.03
CA SER A 26 -24.06 25.76 -9.96
C SER A 26 -23.97 24.54 -10.87
N LEU A 27 -22.95 24.51 -11.74
CA LEU A 27 -22.62 23.32 -12.55
C LEU A 27 -22.32 22.12 -11.64
N VAL A 28 -22.81 20.92 -11.99
CA VAL A 28 -22.50 19.68 -11.28
C VAL A 28 -21.44 18.91 -12.04
N MET A 29 -20.24 18.78 -11.46
CA MET A 29 -19.15 18.01 -12.08
C MET A 29 -18.15 17.48 -11.05
N PRO A 30 -17.43 16.38 -11.33
CA PRO A 30 -16.36 15.93 -10.45
C PRO A 30 -15.20 16.92 -10.38
N HIS A 31 -14.56 16.99 -9.22
CA HIS A 31 -13.31 17.73 -9.08
C HIS A 31 -12.22 17.18 -10.01
N CYS A 32 -11.43 18.10 -10.59
CA CYS A 32 -10.29 17.79 -11.44
C CYS A 32 -9.14 18.76 -11.15
N SER A 33 -7.92 18.26 -10.97
CA SER A 33 -6.70 19.09 -10.86
C SER A 33 -5.86 19.08 -12.14
N GLN A 34 -6.27 18.32 -13.16
CA GLN A 34 -5.51 18.00 -14.39
C GLN A 34 -4.15 17.28 -14.17
N VAL A 35 -3.73 17.09 -12.91
CA VAL A 35 -2.50 16.36 -12.59
C VAL A 35 -2.72 14.89 -12.91
N LYS A 36 -1.84 14.35 -13.75
CA LYS A 36 -1.77 12.93 -14.09
C LYS A 36 -0.57 12.29 -13.39
N LEU A 37 -0.82 11.16 -12.74
CA LEU A 37 0.17 10.33 -12.08
C LEU A 37 0.32 9.02 -12.85
N ILE A 38 1.41 8.30 -12.62
CA ILE A 38 1.54 6.91 -13.06
C ILE A 38 1.53 6.03 -11.82
N SER A 39 0.60 5.07 -11.79
CA SER A 39 0.50 4.11 -10.70
C SER A 39 0.44 2.67 -11.18
N THR A 40 0.96 1.77 -10.35
CA THR A 40 0.99 0.33 -10.68
C THR A 40 -0.18 -0.42 -10.03
N CYS A 41 -0.62 -1.54 -10.60
CA CYS A 41 -1.69 -2.38 -10.05
C CYS A 41 -1.31 -3.06 -8.71
N ASN A 42 -2.25 -3.80 -8.09
CA ASN A 42 -2.01 -4.49 -6.81
C ASN A 42 -0.80 -5.44 -6.87
N CYS A 43 -0.64 -6.17 -7.98
CA CYS A 43 0.39 -7.20 -8.12
C CYS A 43 1.72 -6.69 -8.67
N GLY A 44 1.78 -5.43 -9.15
CA GLY A 44 2.99 -4.82 -9.69
C GLY A 44 3.28 -5.09 -11.18
N ARG A 45 2.45 -5.87 -11.91
CA ARG A 45 2.70 -6.24 -13.32
C ARG A 45 2.23 -5.21 -14.36
N GLN A 46 1.27 -4.35 -14.02
CA GLN A 46 0.69 -3.38 -14.95
C GLN A 46 0.78 -1.96 -14.39
N GLN A 47 1.24 -1.01 -15.20
CA GLN A 47 1.18 0.43 -14.93
C GLN A 47 0.07 1.08 -15.74
N SER A 48 -0.56 2.09 -15.15
CA SER A 48 -1.55 2.91 -15.84
C SER A 48 -1.47 4.36 -15.38
N THR A 49 -1.97 5.25 -16.22
CA THR A 49 -2.19 6.65 -15.86
C THR A 49 -3.32 6.72 -14.84
N ARG A 50 -3.15 7.59 -13.87
CA ARG A 50 -4.07 7.81 -12.76
C ARG A 50 -4.36 9.29 -12.61
N ASP A 51 -5.64 9.60 -12.46
CA ASP A 51 -6.07 10.94 -12.07
C ASP A 51 -5.77 11.22 -10.61
N ASP A 52 -5.40 12.46 -10.32
CA ASP A 52 -5.21 12.94 -8.97
C ASP A 52 -6.53 12.88 -8.18
N PRO A 53 -6.64 11.99 -7.17
CA PRO A 53 -7.92 11.68 -6.56
C PRO A 53 -8.38 12.79 -5.63
N PHE A 54 -9.69 13.05 -5.61
CA PHE A 54 -10.34 13.93 -4.62
C PHE A 54 -11.12 13.14 -3.56
N ILE A 55 -11.42 11.86 -3.83
CA ILE A 55 -12.21 11.00 -2.96
C ILE A 55 -11.37 9.77 -2.57
N LEU A 56 -11.45 9.37 -1.30
CA LEU A 56 -10.65 8.28 -0.73
C LEU A 56 -10.88 6.95 -1.45
N LYS A 57 -12.13 6.63 -1.79
CA LYS A 57 -12.50 5.41 -2.52
C LYS A 57 -11.87 5.38 -3.91
N ALA A 58 -11.87 6.51 -4.61
CA ALA A 58 -11.16 6.65 -5.89
C ALA A 58 -9.65 6.42 -5.70
N ALA A 59 -9.10 6.94 -4.60
CA ALA A 59 -7.67 6.86 -4.32
C ALA A 59 -7.17 5.45 -4.00
N ASN A 60 -7.90 4.72 -3.15
CA ASN A 60 -7.42 3.49 -2.54
C ASN A 60 -8.10 2.21 -3.07
N TYR A 61 -9.22 2.34 -3.78
CA TYR A 61 -10.02 1.20 -4.24
C TYR A 61 -10.30 1.22 -5.74
N ASN A 62 -11.06 2.19 -6.26
CA ASN A 62 -11.60 2.15 -7.63
C ASN A 62 -10.49 2.02 -8.69
N PHE A 63 -9.41 2.81 -8.56
CA PHE A 63 -8.25 2.71 -9.47
C PHE A 63 -7.70 1.29 -9.54
N TYR A 64 -7.51 0.65 -8.39
CA TYR A 64 -6.96 -0.70 -8.33
C TYR A 64 -7.95 -1.77 -8.76
N LEU A 65 -9.24 -1.57 -8.52
CA LEU A 65 -10.30 -2.46 -8.98
C LEU A 65 -10.31 -2.51 -10.52
N MET A 66 -10.34 -1.35 -11.18
CA MET A 66 -10.29 -1.23 -12.64
C MET A 66 -9.05 -1.91 -13.22
N LEU A 67 -7.85 -1.59 -12.71
CA LEU A 67 -6.61 -2.23 -13.16
C LEU A 67 -6.57 -3.74 -12.86
N SER A 68 -7.31 -4.20 -11.84
CA SER A 68 -7.32 -5.62 -11.52
C SER A 68 -8.07 -6.44 -12.56
N ALA A 69 -9.14 -5.92 -13.15
CA ALA A 69 -9.93 -6.61 -14.17
C ALA A 69 -9.05 -7.05 -15.36
N GLU A 70 -8.08 -6.23 -15.75
CA GLU A 70 -7.18 -6.49 -16.88
C GLU A 70 -5.86 -7.19 -16.51
N CYS A 71 -5.57 -7.38 -15.21
CA CYS A 71 -4.24 -7.84 -14.77
C CYS A 71 -4.26 -8.89 -13.66
N CYS A 72 -4.67 -8.51 -12.45
CA CYS A 72 -4.52 -9.35 -11.25
C CYS A 72 -5.85 -9.88 -10.70
N GLY A 73 -6.93 -9.75 -11.47
CA GLY A 73 -8.31 -10.14 -11.16
C GLY A 73 -8.43 -11.59 -10.71
N VAL A 74 -7.70 -12.47 -11.39
CA VAL A 74 -7.74 -13.93 -11.24
C VAL A 74 -6.71 -14.50 -10.26
N LEU A 75 -5.87 -13.65 -9.66
CA LEU A 75 -4.88 -14.12 -8.69
C LEU A 75 -5.55 -14.53 -7.39
N GLU A 76 -4.99 -15.52 -6.70
CA GLU A 76 -5.39 -15.85 -5.32
C GLU A 76 -5.18 -14.62 -4.42
N ARG A 77 -6.13 -14.37 -3.52
CA ARG A 77 -6.13 -13.21 -2.63
C ARG A 77 -6.51 -13.60 -1.23
N ILE A 78 -5.94 -12.89 -0.27
CA ILE A 78 -6.43 -12.88 1.11
C ILE A 78 -7.21 -11.59 1.29
N ASN A 79 -8.51 -11.71 1.54
CA ASN A 79 -9.37 -10.55 1.76
C ASN A 79 -9.18 -10.00 3.17
N PHE A 80 -9.13 -8.68 3.27
CA PHE A 80 -9.10 -7.97 4.53
C PHE A 80 -10.53 -7.72 5.03
N PRO A 81 -10.76 -7.67 6.35
CA PRO A 81 -12.09 -7.41 6.91
C PRO A 81 -12.68 -6.10 6.39
N VAL A 82 -13.89 -6.19 5.88
CA VAL A 82 -14.73 -5.06 5.46
C VAL A 82 -16.11 -5.23 6.09
N PHE A 83 -16.87 -4.15 6.17
CA PHE A 83 -18.25 -4.19 6.64
C PHE A 83 -19.10 -5.06 5.72
N GLU A 84 -19.88 -5.95 6.31
CA GLU A 84 -20.86 -6.79 5.62
C GLU A 84 -22.24 -6.50 6.23
N PRO A 85 -23.17 -5.89 5.49
CA PRO A 85 -24.50 -5.59 6.03
C PRO A 85 -25.26 -6.89 6.31
N SER A 86 -25.99 -6.94 7.42
CA SER A 86 -26.93 -8.04 7.64
C SER A 86 -28.04 -8.00 6.59
N SER A 87 -28.40 -9.15 6.03
CA SER A 87 -29.36 -9.33 4.93
C SER A 87 -30.80 -8.85 5.21
N ALA A 88 -31.07 -8.19 6.33
CA ALA A 88 -32.39 -7.68 6.72
C ALA A 88 -32.63 -6.20 6.37
N GLU A 89 -31.61 -5.43 5.99
CA GLU A 89 -31.75 -4.00 5.69
C GLU A 89 -31.07 -3.66 4.35
N LEU A 90 -31.82 -3.81 3.27
CA LEU A 90 -31.42 -3.38 1.92
C LEU A 90 -31.91 -1.94 1.69
N GLU A 91 -31.12 -0.93 2.11
CA GLU A 91 -31.06 0.46 1.59
C GLU A 91 -29.94 1.20 2.37
N PRO A 92 -29.26 2.26 1.86
CA PRO A 92 -28.70 2.54 0.54
C PRO A 92 -27.19 2.16 0.45
N CYS A 93 -26.62 1.51 1.49
CA CYS A 93 -25.19 1.16 1.54
C CYS A 93 -24.80 0.11 0.48
N ALA A 94 -25.75 -0.74 0.06
CA ALA A 94 -25.55 -1.65 -1.07
C ALA A 94 -25.18 -0.90 -2.36
N SER A 95 -25.68 0.32 -2.58
CA SER A 95 -25.36 1.12 -3.77
C SER A 95 -23.98 1.79 -3.68
N ALA A 96 -23.58 2.23 -2.47
CA ALA A 96 -22.26 2.80 -2.22
C ALA A 96 -21.14 1.73 -2.16
N CYS A 97 -21.46 0.48 -1.82
CA CYS A 97 -20.50 -0.64 -1.70
C CYS A 97 -20.55 -1.63 -2.86
N ALA A 98 -21.56 -1.55 -3.74
CA ALA A 98 -21.66 -2.44 -4.89
C ALA A 98 -20.40 -2.35 -5.77
N PRO A 99 -19.74 -3.48 -6.08
CA PRO A 99 -18.96 -3.55 -7.30
C PRO A 99 -19.89 -3.23 -8.47
N PRO A 100 -19.41 -2.58 -9.55
CA PRO A 100 -20.18 -2.52 -10.79
C PRO A 100 -20.59 -3.95 -11.17
N GLU A 101 -21.85 -4.10 -11.57
CA GLU A 101 -22.53 -5.40 -11.72
C GLU A 101 -21.65 -6.50 -12.32
N HIS A 102 -21.80 -7.70 -11.76
CA HIS A 102 -21.26 -8.98 -12.19
C HIS A 102 -21.03 -9.07 -13.72
N PHE A 103 -19.78 -8.88 -14.17
CA PHE A 103 -19.28 -9.68 -15.28
C PHE A 103 -18.80 -10.99 -14.67
N GLU A 104 -19.67 -12.01 -14.63
CA GLU A 104 -19.21 -13.39 -14.49
C GLU A 104 -18.25 -13.68 -15.64
N LEU A 105 -16.95 -13.60 -15.34
CA LEU A 105 -15.92 -14.09 -16.23
C LEU A 105 -15.93 -15.61 -16.15
N GLU A 106 -16.77 -16.21 -16.99
CA GLU A 106 -16.72 -17.63 -17.31
C GLU A 106 -15.26 -18.03 -17.64
N PRO A 107 -14.73 -19.11 -17.03
CA PRO A 107 -13.35 -19.52 -17.26
C PRO A 107 -13.22 -20.03 -18.70
N ARG A 108 -12.63 -19.21 -19.57
CA ARG A 108 -12.24 -19.66 -20.92
C ARG A 108 -11.19 -20.75 -20.77
N SER A 109 -11.65 -21.97 -21.01
CA SER A 109 -10.91 -23.21 -21.04
C SER A 109 -9.69 -23.09 -21.98
N ARG A 110 -8.57 -23.59 -21.47
CA ARG A 110 -7.31 -23.74 -22.20
C ARG A 110 -7.56 -24.50 -23.50
N SER A 111 -7.18 -23.90 -24.64
CA SER A 111 -6.73 -24.70 -25.77
C SER A 111 -5.69 -23.97 -26.63
N ARG A 112 -4.56 -24.68 -26.76
CA ARG A 112 -3.66 -24.73 -27.91
C ARG A 112 -2.57 -23.65 -28.03
N ALA A 113 -1.42 -24.00 -27.44
CA ALA A 113 -0.12 -23.64 -27.95
C ALA A 113 -0.02 -23.96 -29.46
N LYS A 114 0.46 -23.01 -30.25
CA LYS A 114 1.06 -23.27 -31.55
C LYS A 114 2.28 -22.38 -31.72
N SER A 115 3.45 -23.03 -31.65
CA SER A 115 4.73 -22.51 -32.10
C SER A 115 4.62 -21.96 -33.52
N LEU A 116 5.21 -20.78 -33.77
CA LEU A 116 5.68 -20.44 -35.10
C LEU A 116 7.06 -19.77 -35.02
N THR A 117 7.95 -20.40 -35.76
CA THR A 117 9.36 -20.13 -35.99
C THR A 117 9.56 -19.02 -37.02
N ARG A 118 10.55 -18.16 -36.75
CA ARG A 118 11.57 -17.55 -37.64
C ARG A 118 11.37 -17.61 -39.18
N SER A 119 11.36 -16.43 -39.79
CA SER A 119 11.88 -16.09 -41.14
C SER A 119 12.10 -14.56 -41.18
N GLN A 120 13.33 -14.05 -41.13
CA GLN A 120 14.20 -13.62 -42.26
C GLN A 120 13.52 -12.84 -43.41
N THR A 121 13.84 -11.54 -43.51
CA THR A 121 14.29 -10.76 -44.70
C THR A 121 14.70 -9.35 -44.21
N ARG A 122 15.99 -8.96 -44.23
CA ARG A 122 16.75 -8.26 -45.29
C ARG A 122 16.26 -6.83 -45.64
N SER A 123 17.02 -5.86 -45.11
CA SER A 123 17.60 -4.65 -45.75
C SER A 123 16.74 -3.77 -46.67
N ASP A 124 16.60 -2.48 -46.32
CA ASP A 124 17.23 -1.41 -47.12
C ASP A 124 17.46 -0.12 -46.30
N SER A 125 18.53 0.54 -46.67
CA SER A 125 19.13 1.80 -46.22
C SER A 125 18.48 3.02 -46.87
N GLY A 126 18.48 4.17 -46.18
CA GLY A 126 18.00 5.43 -46.77
C GLY A 126 18.24 6.65 -45.89
N THR A 127 19.46 7.20 -45.98
CA THR A 127 19.93 8.49 -45.46
C THR A 127 19.05 9.65 -45.93
N ARG A 128 18.76 10.65 -45.05
CA ARG A 128 18.75 12.11 -45.33
C ARG A 128 18.12 12.95 -44.20
N SER A 129 18.95 13.73 -43.51
CA SER A 129 18.65 15.13 -43.11
C SER A 129 19.21 16.05 -44.24
N PRO A 130 19.02 17.40 -44.29
CA PRO A 130 18.62 18.36 -43.23
C PRO A 130 17.73 19.54 -43.74
N LEU A 131 17.76 20.68 -43.02
CA LEU A 131 17.31 22.07 -43.31
C LEU A 131 15.96 22.44 -42.65
N SER A 132 15.94 23.23 -41.56
CA SER A 132 16.15 24.69 -41.40
C SER A 132 15.03 25.54 -42.02
N ASP A 133 14.27 26.24 -41.17
CA ASP A 133 14.05 27.68 -41.38
C ASP A 133 13.57 28.38 -40.10
N SER A 134 14.17 29.55 -39.92
CA SER A 134 13.85 30.64 -38.98
C SER A 134 12.50 31.30 -39.36
N GLU A 135 11.89 32.32 -38.74
CA GLU A 135 12.25 33.53 -37.99
C GLU A 135 10.95 33.88 -37.18
N SER A 136 10.92 34.61 -36.06
CA SER A 136 11.02 36.08 -36.05
C SER A 136 10.76 36.63 -34.64
N ASP A 137 11.53 37.68 -34.33
CA ASP A 137 11.44 38.63 -33.23
C ASP A 137 10.13 39.43 -33.20
N PHE A 138 9.64 39.76 -32.01
CA PHE A 138 9.16 41.12 -31.72
C PHE A 138 9.37 41.44 -30.23
N SER A 139 9.99 42.60 -29.98
CA SER A 139 10.42 43.09 -28.67
C SER A 139 9.45 44.11 -28.08
N SER A 140 9.54 44.27 -26.75
CA SER A 140 9.25 45.49 -25.95
C SER A 140 7.76 45.87 -25.80
N GLU A 141 7.23 46.45 -24.73
CA GLU A 141 7.72 47.40 -23.73
C GLU A 141 6.93 47.25 -22.40
N SER A 142 7.53 47.68 -21.29
CA SER A 142 6.84 48.04 -20.03
C SER A 142 6.20 49.43 -20.15
N PRO A 143 5.34 49.85 -19.20
CA PRO A 143 5.85 50.69 -18.13
C PRO A 143 5.19 50.49 -16.74
N GLU A 144 5.91 51.02 -15.76
CA GLU A 144 5.64 51.13 -14.33
C GLU A 144 4.62 52.24 -13.99
N SER A 145 4.07 52.20 -12.75
CA SER A 145 3.99 53.31 -11.76
C SER A 145 2.84 53.06 -10.75
N SER A 146 3.15 52.95 -9.43
CA SER A 146 2.95 53.95 -8.34
C SER A 146 1.50 53.97 -7.79
N ASP A 147 1.13 54.07 -6.52
CA ASP A 147 1.70 54.50 -5.23
C ASP A 147 0.70 54.03 -4.13
N ALA A 148 1.08 53.49 -2.96
CA ALA A 148 1.51 54.12 -1.69
C ALA A 148 0.39 54.46 -0.66
N SER A 149 0.59 53.98 0.58
CA SER A 149 0.10 54.47 1.90
C SER A 149 -1.43 54.40 2.19
N ASP A 150 -1.96 54.22 3.40
CA ASP A 150 -1.51 54.60 4.74
C ASP A 150 -2.29 53.80 5.84
N SER A 151 -2.02 54.16 7.09
CA SER A 151 -2.09 53.40 8.34
C SER A 151 -3.33 53.70 9.21
N ARG A 152 -3.50 52.88 10.28
CA ARG A 152 -4.02 53.18 11.66
C ARG A 152 -5.44 52.76 12.07
N SER A 153 -5.44 51.80 13.02
CA SER A 153 -6.14 51.72 14.33
C SER A 153 -7.64 51.99 14.47
N SER A 154 -8.35 51.03 15.10
CA SER A 154 -9.02 51.24 16.39
C SER A 154 -9.50 49.93 17.02
N ASP A 155 -9.45 49.97 18.35
CA ASP A 155 -9.70 48.98 19.39
C ASP A 155 -11.18 48.58 19.58
N VAL A 156 -11.40 47.74 20.60
CA VAL A 156 -12.61 47.40 21.40
C VAL A 156 -13.48 46.21 20.98
N GLY A 157 -13.59 45.23 21.90
CA GLY A 157 -14.88 44.56 22.17
C GLY A 157 -14.86 43.08 22.54
N ASP A 158 -14.43 42.79 23.76
CA ASP A 158 -14.58 41.54 24.53
C ASP A 158 -16.02 40.97 24.58
N SER A 159 -16.16 39.64 24.56
CA SER A 159 -17.26 38.90 25.21
C SER A 159 -17.01 37.39 25.15
N GLU A 160 -16.38 36.89 26.21
CA GLU A 160 -16.42 35.50 26.64
C GLU A 160 -17.86 35.05 26.98
N LYS A 161 -18.23 33.82 26.60
CA LYS A 161 -19.35 33.10 27.21
C LYS A 161 -19.08 31.61 27.26
N SER A 162 -18.39 31.21 28.32
CA SER A 162 -18.41 29.86 28.87
C SER A 162 -19.79 29.56 29.49
N ILE A 163 -20.37 28.40 29.20
CA ILE A 163 -21.45 27.82 29.99
C ILE A 163 -21.16 26.35 30.24
N SER A 164 -21.16 26.02 31.53
CA SER A 164 -20.81 24.78 32.17
C SER A 164 -22.01 23.81 32.23
N LEU A 165 -21.69 22.52 32.13
CA LEU A 165 -22.23 21.37 32.87
C LEU A 165 -23.66 21.44 33.46
N SER A 166 -24.48 20.45 33.09
CA SER A 166 -25.50 19.91 33.98
C SER A 166 -25.38 18.39 34.08
N GLU A 167 -25.00 17.96 35.28
CA GLU A 167 -25.01 16.59 35.79
C GLU A 167 -26.44 16.02 35.83
N ALA A 168 -26.60 14.75 35.47
CA ALA A 168 -27.71 13.93 35.92
C ALA A 168 -27.14 12.68 36.60
N ARG A 169 -27.28 12.63 37.94
CA ARG A 169 -26.93 11.52 38.82
C ARG A 169 -28.20 10.79 39.21
N THR A 170 -28.23 9.47 38.99
CA THR A 170 -28.84 8.39 39.83
C THR A 170 -28.78 7.10 38.99
N GLN A 171 -28.40 5.90 39.44
CA GLN A 171 -28.25 5.32 40.78
C GLN A 171 -27.32 4.09 40.67
N HIS A 172 -26.55 3.84 41.73
CA HIS A 172 -25.84 2.59 42.02
C HIS A 172 -26.83 1.42 42.18
N THR A 173 -26.53 0.29 41.53
CA THR A 173 -26.84 -1.06 42.05
C THR A 173 -25.60 -1.92 41.84
N GLU A 174 -25.19 -2.60 42.90
CA GLU A 174 -23.97 -3.37 43.09
C GLU A 174 -23.98 -4.70 42.27
N ASP A 175 -22.79 -5.17 41.91
CA ASP A 175 -22.43 -6.27 40.99
C ASP A 175 -23.03 -7.66 41.35
N PRO A 176 -23.07 -8.62 40.39
CA PRO A 176 -21.91 -9.52 40.22
C PRO A 176 -21.58 -9.90 38.75
N ASP A 177 -20.33 -10.35 38.55
CA ASP A 177 -19.71 -11.01 37.38
C ASP A 177 -18.97 -10.13 36.36
N ASP A 178 -17.92 -9.46 36.86
CA ASP A 178 -16.89 -8.71 36.11
C ASP A 178 -15.85 -9.62 35.37
N ASP A 179 -16.24 -10.84 34.98
CA ASP A 179 -15.36 -11.79 34.26
C ASP A 179 -15.83 -12.09 32.81
N ASP A 180 -17.02 -11.64 32.40
CA ASP A 180 -17.56 -11.87 31.04
C ASP A 180 -17.49 -10.62 30.12
N ALA A 181 -17.32 -9.43 30.68
CA ALA A 181 -17.16 -8.18 29.92
C ALA A 181 -15.79 -8.11 29.18
N ALA A 182 -14.76 -8.78 29.70
CA ALA A 182 -13.46 -8.92 29.05
C ALA A 182 -13.46 -9.99 27.92
N LYS A 183 -14.57 -10.73 27.77
CA LYS A 183 -14.79 -11.77 26.75
C LYS A 183 -15.91 -11.45 25.76
N ALA A 184 -16.48 -10.25 25.81
CA ALA A 184 -17.24 -9.68 24.71
C ALA A 184 -16.30 -9.49 23.51
N SER A 185 -16.12 -10.58 22.76
CA SER A 185 -15.39 -10.60 21.51
C SER A 185 -15.83 -9.44 20.65
N LEU A 186 -14.86 -8.71 20.11
CA LEU A 186 -15.00 -7.70 19.05
C LEU A 186 -15.77 -8.27 17.85
N VAL A 187 -17.10 -8.38 17.97
CA VAL A 187 -17.99 -8.71 16.87
C VAL A 187 -18.07 -7.44 16.03
N PRO A 188 -17.70 -7.51 14.74
CA PRO A 188 -17.88 -6.37 13.86
C PRO A 188 -19.35 -5.94 13.82
N SER A 189 -19.60 -4.63 13.82
CA SER A 189 -20.93 -4.09 13.60
C SER A 189 -21.44 -4.54 12.23
N ASN A 190 -22.71 -4.93 12.19
CA ASN A 190 -23.43 -5.35 10.98
C ASN A 190 -24.50 -4.32 10.55
N THR A 191 -24.64 -3.23 11.31
CA THR A 191 -25.57 -2.12 11.05
C THR A 191 -24.83 -0.82 10.71
N GLU A 192 -23.63 -0.62 11.25
CA GLU A 192 -22.84 0.60 11.05
C GLU A 192 -21.47 0.27 10.44
N TYR A 193 -21.04 1.12 9.50
CA TYR A 193 -19.75 1.02 8.84
C TYR A 193 -18.85 2.20 9.19
N LEU A 194 -17.54 2.01 9.04
CA LEU A 194 -16.55 3.09 9.12
C LEU A 194 -16.46 3.80 7.75
N PRO A 195 -16.79 5.09 7.64
CA PRO A 195 -16.74 5.81 6.35
C PRO A 195 -15.32 5.91 5.78
N GLY A 196 -14.33 6.03 6.67
CA GLY A 196 -12.91 6.17 6.33
C GLY A 196 -12.14 4.86 6.38
N MET A 197 -10.84 4.98 6.67
CA MET A 197 -9.94 3.83 6.82
C MET A 197 -9.85 3.39 8.28
N LEU A 198 -9.68 2.09 8.51
CA LEU A 198 -9.45 1.57 9.86
C LEU A 198 -8.09 2.03 10.42
N HIS A 199 -8.12 2.60 11.62
CA HIS A 199 -6.94 3.06 12.35
C HIS A 199 -7.09 2.93 13.88
N SER A 200 -6.03 3.22 14.62
CA SER A 200 -5.95 3.03 16.09
C SER A 200 -6.88 3.92 16.92
N LEU A 201 -7.55 4.88 16.28
CA LEU A 201 -8.52 5.78 16.93
C LEU A 201 -9.95 5.51 16.45
N SER A 202 -10.14 4.57 15.52
CA SER A 202 -11.46 4.20 15.02
C SER A 202 -12.27 3.52 16.14
N PRO A 203 -13.60 3.72 16.19
CA PRO A 203 -14.46 3.02 17.15
C PRO A 203 -14.31 1.50 17.05
N ALA A 204 -14.35 0.82 18.20
CA ALA A 204 -14.25 -0.63 18.23
C ALA A 204 -15.42 -1.28 17.51
N GLY A 205 -15.14 -2.32 16.72
CA GLY A 205 -16.17 -3.08 16.00
C GLY A 205 -16.60 -2.51 14.65
N LEU A 206 -16.28 -1.26 14.30
CA LEU A 206 -16.59 -0.74 12.97
C LEU A 206 -15.54 -1.17 11.94
N LEU A 207 -16.01 -1.59 10.76
CA LEU A 207 -15.16 -1.96 9.63
C LEU A 207 -15.42 -1.04 8.44
N PRO A 208 -14.41 -0.81 7.58
CA PRO A 208 -14.58 0.00 6.39
C PRO A 208 -15.42 -0.71 5.33
N CYS A 209 -16.14 0.05 4.52
CA CYS A 209 -16.93 -0.47 3.39
C CYS A 209 -16.10 -1.16 2.29
N TYR A 210 -14.82 -0.82 2.20
CA TYR A 210 -13.90 -1.39 1.23
C TYR A 210 -12.50 -1.45 1.81
N SER A 211 -11.70 -2.42 1.35
CA SER A 211 -10.31 -2.51 1.77
C SER A 211 -9.42 -1.56 0.96
N ALA A 212 -8.76 -0.62 1.66
CA ALA A 212 -7.68 0.18 1.09
C ALA A 212 -6.37 -0.60 0.87
N TRP A 213 -6.29 -1.82 1.42
CA TRP A 213 -5.15 -2.73 1.34
C TRP A 213 -5.46 -3.86 0.34
N SER A 214 -4.44 -4.49 -0.24
CA SER A 214 -4.64 -5.67 -1.09
C SER A 214 -3.50 -6.67 -0.92
N LEU A 215 -3.81 -7.94 -0.74
CA LEU A 215 -2.81 -9.01 -0.63
C LEU A 215 -3.10 -10.09 -1.66
N VAL A 216 -2.19 -10.24 -2.63
CA VAL A 216 -2.35 -11.15 -3.77
C VAL A 216 -1.17 -12.10 -3.89
N CYS A 217 -1.44 -13.34 -4.28
CA CYS A 217 -0.45 -14.35 -4.60
C CYS A 217 -0.15 -14.31 -6.10
N LEU A 218 1.09 -13.96 -6.47
CA LEU A 218 1.56 -13.99 -7.86
C LEU A 218 1.69 -15.40 -8.43
N GLY A 219 1.83 -16.39 -7.55
CA GLY A 219 2.02 -17.81 -7.88
C GLY A 219 3.16 -18.45 -7.07
N PRO A 220 3.78 -19.52 -7.60
CA PRO A 220 4.83 -20.26 -6.91
C PRO A 220 6.07 -19.41 -6.61
N SER A 221 6.79 -19.76 -5.54
CA SER A 221 8.02 -19.07 -5.12
C SER A 221 9.11 -19.07 -6.19
N SER A 222 9.08 -20.02 -7.13
CA SER A 222 10.01 -20.12 -8.26
C SER A 222 9.86 -19.01 -9.30
N LEU A 223 8.79 -18.21 -9.24
CA LEU A 223 8.66 -17.00 -10.07
C LEU A 223 9.72 -15.95 -9.74
N TYR A 224 10.29 -15.98 -8.54
CA TYR A 224 11.41 -15.14 -8.17
C TYR A 224 12.74 -15.90 -8.24
N SER A 225 13.72 -15.30 -8.90
CA SER A 225 15.10 -15.80 -8.95
C SER A 225 16.05 -14.74 -8.41
N HIS A 226 16.85 -15.07 -7.39
CA HIS A 226 17.81 -14.15 -6.78
C HIS A 226 18.93 -13.71 -7.74
N ASN A 227 19.21 -14.49 -8.79
CA ASN A 227 20.22 -14.16 -9.80
C ASN A 227 19.71 -13.20 -10.89
N ILE A 228 18.39 -13.13 -11.06
CA ILE A 228 17.76 -12.40 -12.17
C ILE A 228 16.96 -11.19 -11.64
N GLY A 229 16.39 -11.30 -10.44
CA GLY A 229 15.45 -10.34 -9.90
C GLY A 229 14.03 -10.57 -10.40
N ILE A 230 13.20 -9.54 -10.29
CA ILE A 230 11.82 -9.49 -10.80
C ILE A 230 11.88 -9.09 -12.29
N GLN A 231 11.25 -9.85 -13.18
CA GLN A 231 11.28 -9.61 -14.63
C GLN A 231 9.98 -8.98 -15.17
N ASP A 232 8.83 -9.49 -14.75
CA ASP A 232 7.52 -9.14 -15.35
C ASP A 232 6.84 -7.94 -14.69
N GLN A 233 7.63 -6.99 -14.19
CA GLN A 233 7.10 -5.81 -13.49
C GLN A 233 7.78 -4.54 -14.01
N PRO A 234 7.04 -3.63 -14.66
CA PRO A 234 7.60 -2.43 -15.27
C PRO A 234 7.93 -1.35 -14.23
N GLY A 235 8.68 -0.33 -14.64
CA GLY A 235 8.95 0.88 -13.85
C GLY A 235 10.11 0.78 -12.86
N PHE A 236 10.66 -0.41 -12.61
CA PHE A 236 11.83 -0.54 -11.74
C PHE A 236 13.06 0.16 -12.31
N LEU A 237 13.73 0.94 -11.46
CA LEU A 237 15.04 1.48 -11.76
C LEU A 237 16.06 0.33 -11.92
N ALA A 238 17.00 0.50 -12.84
CA ALA A 238 17.99 -0.52 -13.16
C ALA A 238 18.73 -1.00 -11.91
N GLY A 239 18.73 -2.32 -11.68
CA GLY A 239 19.42 -2.95 -10.55
C GLY A 239 18.70 -2.83 -9.20
N THR A 240 17.46 -2.34 -9.16
CA THR A 240 16.68 -2.19 -7.90
C THR A 240 15.56 -3.23 -7.75
N ASN A 241 15.34 -4.06 -8.77
CA ASN A 241 14.27 -5.05 -8.89
C ASN A 241 14.59 -6.39 -8.20
N PHE A 242 15.32 -6.38 -7.09
CA PHE A 242 15.73 -7.59 -6.37
C PHE A 242 15.12 -7.61 -4.96
N LEU A 243 14.86 -8.81 -4.45
CA LEU A 243 14.43 -9.03 -3.08
C LEU A 243 15.64 -9.38 -2.22
N LEU A 244 15.58 -9.04 -0.93
CA LEU A 244 16.63 -9.33 0.03
C LEU A 244 16.40 -10.68 0.71
N PRO A 245 17.43 -11.54 0.83
CA PRO A 245 17.33 -12.77 1.60
C PRO A 245 17.23 -12.45 3.10
N TRP A 246 16.27 -13.08 3.76
CA TRP A 246 16.10 -13.10 5.21
C TRP A 246 16.29 -14.53 5.70
N ASP A 247 17.40 -14.78 6.36
CA ASP A 247 17.67 -16.07 6.98
C ASP A 247 17.07 -16.07 8.40
N VAL A 248 16.11 -16.96 8.64
CA VAL A 248 15.43 -17.06 9.93
C VAL A 248 15.68 -18.41 10.56
N ALA A 249 16.17 -18.39 11.80
CA ALA A 249 16.36 -19.59 12.60
C ALA A 249 15.02 -20.04 13.18
N VAL A 250 14.65 -21.28 12.89
CA VAL A 250 13.44 -21.93 13.38
C VAL A 250 13.86 -23.05 14.31
N LYS A 251 13.25 -23.11 15.50
CA LYS A 251 13.51 -24.18 16.45
C LYS A 251 12.83 -25.45 15.94
N PHE A 252 13.58 -26.53 15.87
CA PHE A 252 13.10 -27.84 15.43
C PHE A 252 12.71 -28.65 16.65
N ASP A 253 11.45 -29.06 16.69
CA ASP A 253 10.98 -30.09 17.62
C ASP A 253 11.03 -31.47 16.94
N LYS A 254 11.88 -32.35 17.49
CA LYS A 254 12.19 -33.67 16.92
C LYS A 254 10.98 -34.61 16.92
N GLU A 255 10.06 -34.43 17.86
CA GLU A 255 8.85 -35.26 17.95
C GLU A 255 7.79 -34.85 16.91
N ARG A 256 7.89 -33.61 16.42
CA ARG A 256 6.86 -32.96 15.61
C ARG A 256 7.02 -33.18 14.10
N TRP A 257 8.21 -33.57 13.62
CA TRP A 257 8.53 -33.74 12.19
C TRP A 257 9.42 -34.96 11.86
N PRO A 258 8.87 -36.19 11.90
CA PRO A 258 9.65 -37.41 11.62
C PRO A 258 10.15 -37.54 10.16
N SER A 259 9.40 -37.02 9.18
CA SER A 259 9.71 -37.25 7.76
C SER A 259 10.88 -36.39 7.22
N LEU A 260 11.26 -35.31 7.91
CA LEU A 260 12.36 -34.43 7.49
C LEU A 260 13.75 -34.98 7.88
N TRP A 261 13.83 -35.93 8.81
CA TRP A 261 15.10 -36.51 9.27
C TRP A 261 15.50 -37.81 8.54
N GLU A 262 14.55 -38.51 7.91
CA GLU A 262 14.81 -39.78 7.19
C GLU A 262 15.43 -39.61 5.79
N GLY A 263 15.53 -38.37 5.28
CA GLY A 263 16.10 -38.06 3.97
C GLY A 263 17.62 -37.80 3.98
N LYS A 264 18.35 -38.38 3.03
CA LYS A 264 19.82 -38.32 2.82
C LYS A 264 20.46 -36.93 2.57
N ARG A 265 20.14 -35.88 3.34
CA ARG A 265 20.75 -34.53 3.23
C ARG A 265 21.27 -33.96 4.57
N ALA A 266 21.79 -34.83 5.44
CA ALA A 266 22.42 -34.43 6.71
C ALA A 266 23.76 -33.65 6.58
N GLN A 267 24.23 -33.30 5.37
CA GLN A 267 25.58 -32.77 5.14
C GLN A 267 25.72 -31.24 5.34
N THR A 268 24.65 -30.48 5.52
CA THR A 268 24.72 -29.01 5.75
C THR A 268 24.45 -28.61 7.21
N TRP A 269 24.29 -29.58 8.12
CA TRP A 269 23.95 -29.32 9.52
C TRP A 269 25.23 -29.18 10.35
N LYS A 270 25.87 -28.00 10.33
CA LYS A 270 26.94 -27.66 11.28
C LYS A 270 26.32 -27.36 12.66
N GLY A 271 25.96 -28.42 13.37
CA GLY A 271 25.64 -28.33 14.80
C GLY A 271 26.91 -28.03 15.59
N LYS A 272 27.04 -26.80 16.09
CA LYS A 272 28.04 -26.47 17.12
C LYS A 272 27.56 -27.10 18.41
N LYS A 273 28.07 -28.29 18.75
CA LYS A 273 27.88 -28.94 20.05
C LYS A 273 28.60 -28.13 21.13
N ASN A 274 28.02 -27.03 21.57
CA ASN A 274 28.27 -26.50 22.91
C ASN A 274 27.02 -26.76 23.75
N GLY A 275 27.23 -27.36 24.92
CA GLY A 275 26.20 -28.02 25.71
C GLY A 275 25.11 -27.11 26.29
N LYS A 276 24.13 -27.80 26.88
CA LYS A 276 22.85 -27.37 27.47
C LYS A 276 21.73 -27.09 26.47
N GLY A 277 21.02 -28.17 26.13
CA GLY A 277 19.55 -28.21 26.11
C GLY A 277 18.78 -27.33 25.11
N ASP A 278 19.43 -26.64 24.18
CA ASP A 278 18.71 -25.83 23.19
C ASP A 278 18.40 -26.70 21.95
N GLY A 279 17.12 -26.75 21.58
CA GLY A 279 16.63 -27.56 20.47
C GLY A 279 17.40 -27.32 19.17
N LEU A 280 17.39 -28.31 18.29
CA LEU A 280 18.09 -28.24 17.01
C LEU A 280 17.49 -27.09 16.19
N GLN A 281 18.27 -26.10 15.75
CA GLN A 281 17.74 -24.98 14.96
C GLN A 281 18.08 -25.21 13.48
N PHE A 282 17.13 -24.99 12.58
CA PHE A 282 17.38 -24.93 11.14
C PHE A 282 17.06 -23.53 10.62
N THR A 283 17.83 -23.07 9.63
CA THR A 283 17.62 -21.75 9.03
C THR A 283 16.82 -21.89 7.75
N VAL A 284 15.72 -21.15 7.65
CA VAL A 284 14.94 -20.99 6.42
C VAL A 284 15.25 -19.65 5.77
N LYS A 285 15.19 -19.61 4.44
CA LYS A 285 15.41 -18.38 3.67
C LYS A 285 14.10 -17.88 3.08
N VAL A 286 13.67 -16.72 3.55
CA VAL A 286 12.56 -15.93 2.99
C VAL A 286 13.16 -14.82 2.13
N PHE A 287 12.50 -14.39 1.05
CA PHE A 287 12.92 -13.16 0.37
C PHE A 287 11.91 -12.05 0.57
N ILE A 288 12.40 -10.86 0.92
CA ILE A 288 11.56 -9.69 1.23
C ILE A 288 11.99 -8.50 0.36
N GLY A 289 11.03 -7.77 -0.19
CA GLY A 289 11.26 -6.48 -0.85
C GLY A 289 10.31 -5.43 -0.31
N VAL A 290 10.83 -4.22 -0.08
CA VAL A 290 10.05 -3.04 0.29
C VAL A 290 10.11 -2.06 -0.87
N GLU A 291 9.01 -1.95 -1.60
CA GLU A 291 8.91 -1.24 -2.86
C GLU A 291 8.35 0.17 -2.69
N TYR A 292 9.07 1.12 -3.27
CA TYR A 292 8.67 2.52 -3.39
C TYR A 292 8.29 2.85 -4.82
N GLU A 293 7.29 3.72 -4.99
CA GLU A 293 6.78 4.19 -6.28
C GLU A 293 6.61 5.72 -6.24
N CYS A 294 7.13 6.43 -7.23
CA CYS A 294 6.95 7.88 -7.32
C CYS A 294 5.83 8.29 -8.28
N PRO A 295 5.35 9.55 -8.24
CA PRO A 295 4.32 10.07 -9.15
C PRO A 295 4.55 9.83 -10.65
N ARG A 296 5.81 9.66 -11.06
CA ARG A 296 6.21 9.37 -12.45
C ARG A 296 6.24 7.88 -12.80
N GLY A 297 5.89 6.99 -11.86
CA GLY A 297 5.90 5.55 -12.05
C GLY A 297 7.28 4.89 -11.93
N HIS A 298 8.32 5.60 -11.49
CA HIS A 298 9.59 4.95 -11.16
C HIS A 298 9.44 4.17 -9.87
N ARG A 299 9.96 2.94 -9.87
CA ARG A 299 9.89 2.00 -8.77
C ARG A 299 11.28 1.55 -8.33
N PHE A 300 11.46 1.28 -7.06
CA PHE A 300 12.71 0.72 -6.55
C PHE A 300 12.49 0.05 -5.20
N MET A 301 13.34 -0.92 -4.88
CA MET A 301 13.38 -1.51 -3.54
C MET A 301 14.34 -0.74 -2.64
N CYS A 302 14.07 -0.70 -1.34
CA CYS A 302 15.05 -0.27 -0.34
C CYS A 302 15.71 -1.46 0.36
N ALA A 303 17.00 -1.31 0.67
CA ALA A 303 17.78 -2.30 1.40
C ALA A 303 17.87 -2.01 2.92
N ALA A 304 17.56 -0.77 3.31
CA ALA A 304 17.48 -0.30 4.68
C ALA A 304 16.61 0.97 4.72
N PRO A 305 16.21 1.47 5.90
CA PRO A 305 15.39 2.68 6.02
C PRO A 305 16.01 3.92 5.35
N ASP A 306 17.33 4.00 5.31
CA ASP A 306 18.13 5.10 4.79
C ASP A 306 18.74 4.83 3.42
N ARG A 307 18.50 3.64 2.83
CA ARG A 307 19.27 3.17 1.69
C ARG A 307 18.43 2.41 0.67
N MET A 308 18.39 2.97 -0.54
CA MET A 308 17.88 2.29 -1.73
C MET A 308 18.75 1.07 -2.09
N LEU A 309 18.11 -0.02 -2.51
CA LEU A 309 18.79 -1.21 -3.00
C LEU A 309 19.46 -0.93 -4.34
N ARG A 310 20.69 -1.41 -4.51
CA ARG A 310 21.38 -1.47 -5.80
C ARG A 310 22.11 -2.79 -5.91
N SER A 311 21.76 -3.59 -6.92
CA SER A 311 22.55 -4.77 -7.28
C SER A 311 23.84 -4.36 -7.97
N THR A 312 24.86 -5.22 -7.90
CA THR A 312 26.07 -5.05 -8.71
C THR A 312 25.73 -5.17 -10.20
N SER A 313 26.63 -4.74 -11.08
CA SER A 313 26.49 -4.93 -12.54
C SER A 313 26.28 -6.39 -12.95
N THR A 314 26.68 -7.34 -12.10
CA THR A 314 26.49 -8.78 -12.24
C THR A 314 25.16 -9.31 -11.68
N GLY A 315 24.28 -8.44 -11.17
CA GLY A 315 23.00 -8.82 -10.56
C GLY A 315 23.13 -9.39 -9.14
N LEU A 316 24.30 -9.33 -8.51
CA LEU A 316 24.51 -9.85 -7.17
C LEU A 316 24.04 -8.84 -6.11
N VAL A 317 23.16 -9.30 -5.23
CA VAL A 317 22.74 -8.56 -4.03
C VAL A 317 23.55 -9.06 -2.83
N LYS A 318 24.34 -8.18 -2.22
CA LYS A 318 25.16 -8.50 -1.04
C LYS A 318 24.43 -8.24 0.28
N ASP A 319 23.37 -7.42 0.24
CA ASP A 319 22.59 -7.07 1.40
C ASP A 319 21.64 -8.20 1.81
N ASN A 320 21.26 -8.22 3.09
CA ASN A 320 20.24 -9.11 3.63
C ASN A 320 19.08 -8.30 4.20
N ALA A 321 17.96 -8.96 4.43
CA ALA A 321 16.71 -8.31 4.83
C ALA A 321 16.65 -7.92 6.32
N ASN A 322 17.70 -8.15 7.12
CA ASN A 322 17.62 -7.92 8.56
C ASN A 322 17.29 -6.48 8.92
N LYS A 323 17.79 -5.50 8.16
CA LYS A 323 17.49 -4.08 8.39
C LYS A 323 16.03 -3.77 8.09
N ILE A 324 15.50 -4.24 6.96
CA ILE A 324 14.11 -3.98 6.56
C ILE A 324 13.09 -4.77 7.40
N ALA A 325 13.48 -5.92 7.95
CA ALA A 325 12.59 -6.75 8.76
C ALA A 325 12.45 -6.25 10.20
N ASN A 326 13.53 -5.69 10.77
CA ASN A 326 13.61 -5.34 12.20
C ASN A 326 13.56 -3.83 12.49
N SER A 327 13.54 -2.97 11.46
CA SER A 327 13.50 -1.52 11.61
C SER A 327 12.20 -0.93 11.07
N HIS A 328 11.86 0.28 11.51
CA HIS A 328 10.84 1.08 10.83
C HIS A 328 11.31 1.44 9.42
N MET A 329 10.45 1.34 8.43
CA MET A 329 10.73 1.77 7.06
C MET A 329 10.02 3.09 6.79
N PRO A 330 10.66 4.09 6.15
CA PRO A 330 9.97 5.33 5.85
C PRO A 330 8.82 5.10 4.88
N LEU A 331 7.71 5.80 5.08
CA LEU A 331 6.60 5.81 4.14
C LEU A 331 6.98 6.54 2.86
N TYR A 332 7.89 7.51 2.95
CA TYR A 332 8.34 8.36 1.84
C TYR A 332 9.86 8.31 1.68
N PHE A 333 10.35 8.17 0.44
CA PHE A 333 11.78 8.06 0.14
C PHE A 333 12.14 8.87 -1.12
N PRO A 334 13.29 9.56 -1.17
CA PRO A 334 13.67 10.35 -2.34
C PRO A 334 13.85 9.47 -3.60
N CYS A 335 13.15 9.81 -4.68
CA CYS A 335 13.28 9.14 -5.96
C CYS A 335 14.43 9.75 -6.77
N PRO A 336 15.38 8.95 -7.31
CA PRO A 336 16.49 9.44 -8.12
C PRO A 336 16.08 9.75 -9.58
N CYS A 337 14.83 10.18 -9.78
CA CYS A 337 14.33 10.56 -11.09
C CYS A 337 15.08 11.78 -11.62
N ARG A 338 15.32 11.82 -12.94
CA ARG A 338 15.92 12.97 -13.60
C ARG A 338 14.85 14.07 -13.72
N SER A 339 14.83 15.00 -12.77
CA SER A 339 13.98 16.20 -12.79
C SER A 339 14.63 17.34 -12.02
N VAL A 340 14.24 18.58 -12.37
CA VAL A 340 14.73 19.81 -11.71
C VAL A 340 14.40 19.80 -10.22
N LYS A 341 13.24 19.25 -9.84
CA LYS A 341 12.86 19.00 -8.45
C LYS A 341 12.88 17.50 -8.15
N PRO A 342 13.61 17.02 -7.12
CA PRO A 342 13.55 15.64 -6.69
C PRO A 342 12.11 15.26 -6.37
N GLN A 343 11.66 14.11 -6.87
CA GLN A 343 10.34 13.59 -6.53
C GLN A 343 10.45 12.71 -5.28
N VAL A 344 9.40 12.70 -4.48
CA VAL A 344 9.26 11.77 -3.36
C VAL A 344 8.52 10.53 -3.86
N ALA A 345 9.07 9.35 -3.58
CA ALA A 345 8.40 8.07 -3.78
C ALA A 345 7.74 7.61 -2.50
N GLN A 346 6.61 6.92 -2.60
CA GLN A 346 5.88 6.35 -1.47
C GLN A 346 6.06 4.84 -1.42
N LEU A 347 6.15 4.28 -0.21
CA LEU A 347 6.13 2.85 0.03
C LEU A 347 4.74 2.31 -0.37
N MET A 348 4.69 1.58 -1.48
CA MET A 348 3.42 1.11 -2.07
C MET A 348 3.25 -0.39 -1.99
N ARG A 349 4.33 -1.19 -1.96
CA ARG A 349 4.22 -2.66 -1.93
C ARG A 349 5.27 -3.33 -1.07
N ILE A 350 4.89 -4.47 -0.50
CA ILE A 350 5.79 -5.40 0.16
C ILE A 350 5.72 -6.74 -0.58
N HIS A 351 6.88 -7.23 -0.98
CA HIS A 351 7.05 -8.50 -1.69
C HIS A 351 7.57 -9.55 -0.71
N VAL A 352 6.95 -10.73 -0.71
CA VAL A 352 7.37 -11.83 0.15
C VAL A 352 7.37 -13.13 -0.64
N VAL A 353 8.54 -13.78 -0.71
CA VAL A 353 8.68 -15.13 -1.27
C VAL A 353 8.89 -16.10 -0.11
N THR A 354 7.90 -16.95 0.11
CA THR A 354 7.87 -17.91 1.22
C THR A 354 8.69 -19.16 0.89
N PRO A 355 9.31 -19.80 1.89
CA PRO A 355 10.17 -20.96 1.68
C PRO A 355 9.33 -22.22 1.41
N LYS A 356 10.01 -23.28 0.96
CA LYS A 356 9.43 -24.63 0.87
C LYS A 356 9.40 -25.39 2.19
N ALA A 357 10.06 -24.85 3.21
CA ALA A 357 10.08 -25.43 4.54
C ALA A 357 8.68 -25.33 5.20
N PRO A 358 8.34 -26.23 6.14
CA PRO A 358 7.02 -26.27 6.78
C PRO A 358 6.85 -25.17 7.84
N VAL A 359 6.91 -23.92 7.39
CA VAL A 359 6.77 -22.73 8.22
C VAL A 359 5.82 -21.76 7.54
N HIS A 360 5.05 -21.01 8.34
CA HIS A 360 4.20 -19.95 7.84
C HIS A 360 4.88 -18.60 8.07
N VAL A 361 5.11 -17.87 6.99
CA VAL A 361 5.46 -16.45 7.08
C VAL A 361 4.16 -15.68 7.36
N THR A 362 4.22 -14.72 8.26
CA THR A 362 3.07 -13.90 8.66
C THR A 362 3.31 -12.42 8.39
N LEU A 363 2.22 -11.70 8.09
CA LEU A 363 2.22 -10.26 7.87
C LEU A 363 1.31 -9.52 8.85
N GLN A 364 1.83 -8.47 9.48
CA GLN A 364 1.06 -7.55 10.33
C GLN A 364 1.47 -6.09 10.05
N PRO A 365 1.10 -5.55 8.88
CA PRO A 365 1.49 -4.18 8.50
C PRO A 365 0.77 -3.15 9.37
N LYS A 366 1.53 -2.16 9.83
CA LYS A 366 1.02 -0.99 10.56
C LYS A 366 1.74 0.26 10.06
N VAL A 367 1.01 1.29 9.64
CA VAL A 367 1.58 2.52 9.10
C VAL A 367 1.18 3.70 9.95
N GLN A 368 2.16 4.55 10.28
CA GLN A 368 1.92 5.85 10.88
C GLN A 368 2.31 6.93 9.86
N PRO A 369 1.34 7.67 9.28
CA PRO A 369 1.61 8.61 8.17
C PRO A 369 2.17 9.97 8.61
N ALA A 370 2.13 10.27 9.91
CA ALA A 370 2.69 11.48 10.52
C ALA A 370 3.24 11.14 11.93
N PRO A 371 4.03 12.04 12.58
CA PRO A 371 4.42 11.85 13.98
C PRO A 371 3.22 11.76 14.91
N HIS A 372 3.44 11.23 16.12
CA HIS A 372 2.44 11.31 17.20
C HIS A 372 2.00 12.78 17.37
N PRO A 373 0.68 13.09 17.44
CA PRO A 373 -0.44 12.22 17.80
C PRO A 373 -1.14 11.44 16.65
N ALA A 374 -0.57 11.38 15.44
CA ALA A 374 -1.22 10.72 14.31
C ALA A 374 -1.53 9.23 14.56
N PRO A 375 -2.69 8.73 14.10
CA PRO A 375 -3.11 7.36 14.33
C PRO A 375 -2.29 6.35 13.52
N THR A 376 -2.35 5.09 13.93
CA THR A 376 -1.73 3.97 13.20
C THR A 376 -2.78 3.24 12.38
N PHE A 377 -2.55 3.12 11.07
CA PHE A 377 -3.43 2.43 10.12
C PHE A 377 -3.02 0.97 9.95
N PHE A 378 -4.01 0.08 9.81
CA PHE A 378 -3.79 -1.36 9.64
C PHE A 378 -4.96 -2.01 8.87
N PRO A 379 -4.79 -3.23 8.30
CA PRO A 379 -5.81 -3.85 7.46
C PRO A 379 -7.02 -4.46 8.21
N GLY A 380 -6.97 -4.55 9.54
CA GLY A 380 -8.08 -4.99 10.38
C GLY A 380 -8.10 -6.47 10.79
N ASN A 381 -7.14 -7.29 10.36
CA ASN A 381 -7.08 -8.70 10.79
C ASN A 381 -6.84 -8.80 12.31
N LYS A 382 -7.60 -9.69 12.97
CA LYS A 382 -7.44 -10.01 14.40
C LYS A 382 -6.10 -10.68 14.70
N GLU A 383 -5.65 -11.55 13.80
CA GLU A 383 -4.35 -12.23 13.86
C GLU A 383 -3.44 -11.83 12.69
N PRO A 384 -2.11 -11.95 12.82
CA PRO A 384 -1.19 -11.81 11.70
C PRO A 384 -1.57 -12.72 10.52
N VAL A 385 -1.56 -12.15 9.32
CA VAL A 385 -1.99 -12.85 8.10
C VAL A 385 -0.98 -13.92 7.73
N ARG A 386 -1.40 -15.19 7.70
CA ARG A 386 -0.54 -16.34 7.35
C ARG A 386 -0.47 -16.51 5.85
N LEU A 387 0.74 -16.50 5.30
CA LEU A 387 1.00 -16.73 3.89
C LEU A 387 1.12 -18.23 3.60
N SER A 388 0.71 -18.64 2.40
CA SER A 388 0.93 -19.99 1.90
C SER A 388 2.43 -20.26 1.67
N GLN A 389 2.83 -21.53 1.79
CA GLN A 389 4.21 -21.97 1.59
C GLN A 389 4.57 -21.98 0.11
N SER A 390 5.86 -21.92 -0.20
CA SER A 390 6.38 -22.01 -1.58
C SER A 390 5.69 -21.05 -2.56
N ALA A 391 5.35 -19.84 -2.12
CA ALA A 391 4.55 -18.88 -2.87
C ALA A 391 5.22 -17.50 -2.89
N TYR A 392 4.82 -16.68 -3.87
CA TYR A 392 5.22 -15.29 -3.99
C TYR A 392 3.99 -14.39 -3.77
N TRP A 393 3.99 -13.67 -2.65
CA TRP A 393 2.94 -12.75 -2.24
C TRP A 393 3.36 -11.29 -2.42
N VAL A 394 2.38 -10.44 -2.76
CA VAL A 394 2.52 -8.99 -2.84
C VAL A 394 1.41 -8.34 -2.02
N LEU A 395 1.81 -7.60 -0.99
CA LEU A 395 0.94 -6.74 -0.21
C LEU A 395 1.04 -5.32 -0.77
N ARG A 396 -0.06 -4.75 -1.25
CA ARG A 396 -0.18 -3.34 -1.63
C ARG A 396 -0.74 -2.53 -0.46
N LEU A 397 -0.06 -1.43 -0.16
CA LEU A 397 -0.43 -0.48 0.88
C LEU A 397 -1.31 0.64 0.31
N PRO A 398 -2.09 1.34 1.16
CA PRO A 398 -2.88 2.49 0.74
C PRO A 398 -2.04 3.58 0.05
N PHE A 399 -2.64 4.21 -0.95
CA PHE A 399 -2.05 5.37 -1.64
C PHE A 399 -2.25 6.66 -0.83
N VAL A 400 -3.43 6.85 -0.24
CA VAL A 400 -3.73 7.93 0.69
C VAL A 400 -4.07 7.34 2.05
N TYR A 401 -3.68 8.04 3.12
CA TYR A 401 -4.11 7.75 4.48
C TYR A 401 -4.99 8.90 4.94
N GLU A 402 -6.16 8.60 5.51
CA GLU A 402 -7.13 9.60 5.94
C GLU A 402 -7.75 9.17 7.26
N SER A 403 -7.75 10.09 8.22
CA SER A 403 -8.40 9.94 9.53
C SER A 403 -9.59 10.90 9.63
N ASP A 404 -10.29 10.88 10.76
CA ASP A 404 -11.38 11.82 11.03
C ASP A 404 -10.94 13.30 11.01
N ALA A 405 -9.64 13.57 11.23
CA ALA A 405 -9.05 14.90 11.10
C ALA A 405 -8.74 15.32 9.64
N GLY A 406 -9.02 14.45 8.67
CA GLY A 406 -8.74 14.63 7.25
C GLY A 406 -7.54 13.84 6.72
N PRO A 407 -7.17 14.06 5.44
CA PRO A 407 -6.15 13.29 4.74
C PRO A 407 -4.72 13.72 5.10
N PHE A 408 -3.84 12.73 5.25
CA PHE A 408 -2.40 12.94 5.38
C PHE A 408 -1.79 13.12 3.98
N LEU A 409 -1.48 14.37 3.64
CA LEU A 409 -0.92 14.71 2.33
C LEU A 409 0.53 14.21 2.21
N PRO A 410 0.92 13.70 1.03
CA PRO A 410 2.31 13.34 0.78
C PRO A 410 3.20 14.59 0.86
N PRO A 411 4.41 14.48 1.44
CA PRO A 411 5.32 15.60 1.55
C PRO A 411 5.83 16.01 0.17
N LYS A 412 6.00 17.32 -0.03
CA LYS A 412 6.57 17.88 -1.27
C LYS A 412 8.09 17.71 -1.33
N ASP A 413 8.74 17.66 -0.17
CA ASP A 413 10.18 17.55 0.00
C ASP A 413 10.55 16.26 0.73
N ALA A 414 11.85 15.92 0.73
CA ALA A 414 12.35 14.77 1.48
C ALA A 414 12.12 14.99 2.99
N VAL A 415 11.53 13.98 3.64
CA VAL A 415 11.24 14.02 5.08
C VAL A 415 11.99 12.90 5.82
N PRO A 416 12.36 13.09 7.10
CA PRO A 416 12.96 12.06 7.94
C PRO A 416 12.06 10.83 8.11
N VAL A 417 12.64 9.67 8.42
CA VAL A 417 11.87 8.42 8.64
C VAL A 417 10.88 8.55 9.78
N GLU A 418 11.21 9.34 10.80
CA GLU A 418 10.40 9.59 11.98
C GLU A 418 9.09 10.30 11.64
N SER A 419 9.04 11.02 10.52
CA SER A 419 7.83 11.75 10.12
C SER A 419 6.72 10.81 9.67
N ALA A 420 7.03 9.81 8.84
CA ALA A 420 6.03 8.91 8.29
C ALA A 420 6.67 7.55 8.01
N ARG A 421 6.08 6.48 8.56
CA ARG A 421 6.73 5.16 8.58
C ARG A 421 5.78 3.98 8.59
N LEU A 422 6.20 2.91 7.93
CA LEU A 422 5.77 1.56 8.21
C LEU A 422 6.48 1.08 9.48
N LEU A 423 5.69 0.70 10.49
CA LEU A 423 6.20 0.24 11.77
C LEU A 423 6.93 -1.10 11.62
N ASN A 424 7.85 -1.39 12.54
CA ASN A 424 8.55 -2.67 12.56
C ASN A 424 7.58 -3.78 13.04
N GLY A 425 8.03 -5.03 12.99
CA GLY A 425 7.16 -6.17 13.35
C GLY A 425 6.15 -6.55 12.27
N VAL A 426 6.34 -6.09 11.03
CA VAL A 426 5.51 -6.48 9.88
C VAL A 426 5.63 -7.96 9.60
N TYR A 427 6.84 -8.53 9.73
CA TYR A 427 7.15 -9.90 9.34
C TYR A 427 7.30 -10.78 10.57
N GLY A 428 6.59 -11.90 10.59
CA GLY A 428 6.75 -12.94 11.61
C GLY A 428 6.86 -14.32 10.99
N ILE A 429 7.33 -15.30 11.77
CA ILE A 429 7.34 -16.71 11.37
C ILE A 429 6.67 -17.54 12.46
N VAL A 430 5.75 -18.39 12.03
CA VAL A 430 5.01 -19.32 12.88
C VAL A 430 5.26 -20.73 12.37
N GLU A 431 5.56 -21.65 13.28
CA GLU A 431 5.71 -23.07 12.94
C GLU A 431 4.37 -23.66 12.50
N GLN A 432 4.40 -24.51 11.48
CA GLN A 432 3.21 -25.26 11.09
C GLN A 432 2.88 -26.28 12.20
N ALA A 433 1.65 -26.26 12.71
CA ALA A 433 1.17 -27.31 13.60
C ALA A 433 1.16 -28.64 12.84
N PRO A 434 1.58 -29.76 13.47
CA PRO A 434 1.58 -31.06 12.80
C PRO A 434 0.13 -31.38 12.39
N ILE A 435 -0.01 -31.86 11.15
CA ILE A 435 -1.25 -32.47 10.69
C ILE A 435 -1.44 -33.70 11.56
N ARG A 436 -2.48 -33.69 12.41
CA ARG A 436 -2.84 -34.84 13.26
C ARG A 436 -3.30 -36.02 12.43
#